data_AF-A0A6S6ZQX2-F1
#
_entry.id   AF-A0A6S6ZQX2-F1
#
_cell.length_a   1.000
_cell.length_b   1.000
_cell.length_c   1.000
_cell.angle_alpha   90.00
_cell.angle_beta   90.00
_cell.angle_gamma   90.00
#
_symmetry.space_group_name_H-M   'P 1'
#
loop_
_entity.id
_entity.type
_entity.pdbx_description
1 polymer ?
#
loop_
_entity_poly.entity_id
_entity_poly.type
_entity_poly.pdbx_seq_one_letter_code
_entity_poly.pdbx_strand_id
1 'polypeptide(L)'
;MSQSSSATTRSPFGQQLYDGLAALPGSQRLTADQLEVIYAMAYAHVAQAQYAQALPLFAFLSQYGPTRKHYLAGLALCLQMQARFEEAIRIQSLIGVLFPPSPEATLRVAECQLALAQSDAARESLRLVVAAAEADSAYAQAGARAASLLALAEKEVRP
;
A
#
# COMPACT_ATOMS: atom_id res chain seq x y z
N MET A 1 -21.30 -5.04 30.85
CA MET A 1 -21.46 -5.01 29.39
C MET A 1 -20.19 -4.40 28.82
N SER A 2 -19.31 -5.26 28.33
CA SER A 2 -17.94 -4.93 27.95
C SER A 2 -17.92 -4.09 26.68
N GLN A 3 -17.11 -3.04 26.69
CA GLN A 3 -16.93 -2.10 25.59
C GLN A 3 -16.34 -2.83 24.38
N SER A 4 -17.11 -2.90 23.30
CA SER A 4 -16.67 -3.44 22.02
C SER A 4 -15.75 -2.44 21.31
N SER A 5 -14.48 -2.81 21.18
CA SER A 5 -13.49 -2.46 20.16
C SER A 5 -13.78 -1.22 19.29
N SER A 6 -13.01 -0.14 19.49
CA SER A 6 -12.94 1.01 18.57
C SER A 6 -12.37 0.56 17.22
N ALA A 7 -13.24 0.06 16.35
CA ALA A 7 -12.90 -0.50 15.05
C ALA A 7 -12.37 0.58 14.09
N THR A 8 -11.11 0.45 13.65
CA THR A 8 -10.77 0.10 12.25
C THR A 8 -11.66 0.74 11.17
N THR A 9 -11.88 2.06 11.21
CA THR A 9 -12.77 2.75 10.27
C THR A 9 -12.01 3.87 9.56
N ARG A 10 -12.33 4.07 8.27
CA ARG A 10 -11.83 5.20 7.48
C ARG A 10 -12.07 6.52 8.20
N SER A 11 -11.12 7.46 8.09
CA SER A 11 -11.37 8.84 8.51
C SER A 11 -12.51 9.45 7.67
N PRO A 12 -13.17 10.53 8.11
CA PRO A 12 -14.18 11.21 7.30
C PRO A 12 -13.69 11.58 5.90
N PHE A 13 -12.45 12.06 5.81
CA PHE A 13 -11.79 12.34 4.53
C PHE A 13 -11.59 11.06 3.70
N GLY A 14 -11.09 9.97 4.31
CA GLY A 14 -10.90 8.70 3.63
C GLY A 14 -12.20 8.09 3.12
N GLN A 15 -13.29 8.27 3.86
CA GLN A 15 -14.63 7.84 3.45
C GLN A 15 -15.13 8.66 2.25
N GLN A 16 -15.05 9.99 2.33
CA GLN A 16 -15.43 10.87 1.21
C GLN A 16 -14.62 10.57 -0.06
N LEU A 17 -13.31 10.34 0.08
CA LEU A 17 -12.46 9.99 -1.04
C LEU A 17 -12.83 8.62 -1.65
N TYR A 18 -13.08 7.62 -0.81
CA TYR A 18 -13.52 6.30 -1.25
C TYR A 18 -14.83 6.38 -2.04
N ASP A 19 -15.82 7.09 -1.51
CA ASP A 19 -17.14 7.24 -2.14
C ASP A 19 -17.03 8.03 -3.45
N GLY A 20 -16.22 9.08 -3.47
CA GLY A 20 -15.93 9.85 -4.69
C GLY A 20 -15.29 8.99 -5.78
N LEU A 21 -14.31 8.15 -5.43
CA LEU A 21 -13.67 7.22 -6.37
C LEU A 21 -14.63 6.13 -6.86
N ALA A 22 -15.49 5.62 -5.99
CA ALA A 22 -16.53 4.65 -6.37
C ALA A 22 -17.57 5.24 -7.32
N ALA A 23 -17.90 6.52 -7.16
CA ALA A 23 -18.90 7.23 -7.96
C ALA A 23 -18.37 7.73 -9.31
N LEU A 24 -17.07 7.62 -9.59
CA LEU A 24 -16.52 8.05 -10.88
C LEU A 24 -17.18 7.28 -12.04
N PRO A 25 -17.55 7.94 -13.15
CA PRO A 25 -18.11 7.27 -14.32
C PRO A 25 -17.19 6.16 -14.86
N GLY A 26 -15.87 6.35 -14.74
CA GLY A 26 -14.89 5.33 -15.11
C GLY A 26 -15.01 4.05 -14.29
N SER A 27 -15.30 4.15 -12.99
CA SER A 27 -15.43 3.00 -12.08
C SER A 27 -16.63 2.11 -12.39
N GLN A 28 -17.60 2.61 -13.15
CA GLN A 28 -18.81 1.88 -13.56
C GLN A 28 -18.77 1.42 -15.02
N ARG A 29 -17.70 1.77 -15.76
CA ARG A 29 -17.60 1.50 -17.20
C ARG A 29 -17.40 0.02 -17.51
N LEU A 30 -16.78 -0.72 -16.59
CA LEU A 30 -16.47 -2.14 -16.74
C LEU A 30 -17.07 -2.92 -15.59
N THR A 31 -17.55 -4.13 -15.91
CA THR A 31 -18.08 -5.04 -14.89
C THR A 31 -16.96 -5.60 -14.03
N ALA A 32 -17.33 -6.11 -12.85
CA ALA A 32 -16.41 -6.82 -11.97
C ALA A 32 -15.68 -7.95 -12.70
N ASP A 33 -16.42 -8.79 -13.43
CA ASP A 33 -15.87 -9.97 -14.11
C ASP A 33 -14.88 -9.60 -15.21
N GLN A 34 -15.14 -8.52 -15.96
CA GLN A 34 -14.20 -8.02 -16.97
C GLN A 34 -12.89 -7.55 -16.34
N LEU A 35 -12.95 -6.90 -15.17
CA LEU A 35 -11.75 -6.48 -14.46
C LEU A 35 -10.99 -7.67 -13.86
N GLU A 36 -11.69 -8.70 -13.37
CA GLU A 36 -11.04 -9.90 -12.83
C GLU A 36 -10.25 -10.68 -13.90
N VAL A 37 -10.71 -10.70 -15.15
CA VAL A 37 -9.94 -11.29 -16.27
C VAL A 37 -8.60 -10.56 -16.45
N ILE A 38 -8.63 -9.23 -16.44
CA ILE A 38 -7.43 -8.40 -16.58
C ILE A 38 -6.52 -8.56 -15.35
N TYR A 39 -7.10 -8.67 -14.16
CA TYR A 39 -6.36 -8.95 -12.93
C TYR A 39 -5.64 -10.29 -12.99
N ALA A 40 -6.29 -11.36 -13.45
CA ALA A 40 -5.66 -12.66 -13.62
C ALA A 40 -4.45 -12.60 -14.56
N MET A 41 -4.55 -11.86 -15.67
CA MET A 41 -3.43 -11.63 -16.59
C MET A 41 -2.29 -10.84 -15.93
N ALA A 42 -2.62 -9.76 -15.22
CA ALA A 42 -1.63 -8.94 -14.52
C ALA A 42 -0.90 -9.74 -13.43
N TYR A 43 -1.65 -10.55 -12.68
CA TYR A 43 -1.11 -11.42 -11.66
C TYR A 43 -0.21 -12.52 -12.25
N ALA A 44 -0.56 -13.10 -13.40
CA ALA A 44 0.27 -14.09 -14.07
C ALA A 44 1.65 -13.51 -14.47
N HIS A 45 1.71 -12.25 -14.92
CA HIS A 45 2.97 -11.55 -15.16
C HIS A 45 3.76 -11.30 -13.86
N VAL A 46 3.10 -10.89 -12.78
CA VAL A 46 3.75 -10.71 -11.46
C VAL A 46 4.34 -12.03 -10.95
N ALA A 47 3.61 -13.14 -11.08
CA ALA A 47 4.09 -14.46 -10.66
C ALA A 47 5.35 -14.90 -11.41
N GLN A 48 5.58 -14.36 -12.61
CA GLN A 48 6.78 -14.59 -13.43
C GLN A 48 7.83 -13.47 -13.28
N ALA A 49 7.68 -12.58 -12.29
CA ALA A 49 8.50 -11.39 -12.06
C ALA A 49 8.57 -10.43 -13.28
N GLN A 50 7.60 -10.50 -14.19
CA GLN A 50 7.50 -9.65 -15.38
C GLN A 50 6.79 -8.33 -15.03
N TYR A 51 7.34 -7.58 -14.08
CA TYR A 51 6.71 -6.37 -13.53
C TYR A 51 6.47 -5.28 -14.58
N ALA A 52 7.35 -5.16 -15.58
CA ALA A 52 7.19 -4.25 -16.71
C ALA A 52 5.92 -4.53 -17.52
N GLN A 53 5.56 -5.81 -17.68
CA GLN A 53 4.37 -6.25 -18.43
C GLN A 53 3.10 -6.15 -17.57
N ALA A 54 3.21 -6.44 -16.27
CA ALA A 54 2.10 -6.32 -15.33
C ALA A 54 1.68 -4.86 -15.07
N LEU A 55 2.64 -3.94 -15.05
CA LEU A 55 2.41 -2.55 -14.69
C LEU A 55 1.27 -1.85 -15.46
N PRO A 56 1.23 -1.85 -16.81
CA PRO A 56 0.14 -1.20 -17.54
C PRO A 56 -1.23 -1.83 -17.25
N LEU A 57 -1.28 -3.14 -16.99
CA LEU A 57 -2.51 -3.84 -16.62
C LEU A 57 -2.99 -3.41 -15.23
N PHE A 58 -2.10 -3.32 -14.24
CA PHE A 58 -2.46 -2.79 -12.92
C PHE A 58 -2.80 -1.30 -12.94
N ALA A 59 -2.16 -0.50 -13.78
CA ALA A 59 -2.52 0.90 -13.98
C ALA A 59 -3.95 1.03 -14.53
N PHE A 60 -4.29 0.22 -15.54
CA PHE A 60 -5.65 0.12 -16.06
C PHE A 60 -6.65 -0.29 -14.96
N LEU A 61 -6.36 -1.36 -14.23
CA LEU A 61 -7.23 -1.82 -13.14
C LEU A 61 -7.43 -0.76 -12.05
N SER A 62 -6.38 -0.01 -11.70
CA SER A 62 -6.49 1.06 -10.71
C SER A 62 -7.34 2.24 -11.18
N GLN A 63 -7.41 2.48 -12.50
CA GLN A 63 -8.23 3.53 -13.09
C GLN A 63 -9.71 3.16 -13.17
N TYR A 64 -10.02 1.89 -13.44
CA TYR A 64 -11.40 1.39 -13.61
C TYR A 64 -11.96 0.68 -12.37
N GLY A 65 -11.14 0.38 -11.37
CA GLY A 65 -11.52 -0.17 -10.08
C GLY A 65 -10.70 0.43 -8.93
N PRO A 66 -10.68 1.76 -8.75
CA PRO A 66 -9.81 2.45 -7.78
C PRO A 66 -10.10 2.08 -6.32
N THR A 67 -11.28 1.52 -6.03
CA THR A 67 -11.69 1.10 -4.70
C THR A 67 -11.42 -0.38 -4.40
N ARG A 68 -10.71 -1.09 -5.28
CA ARG A 68 -10.26 -2.48 -5.03
C ARG A 68 -8.81 -2.50 -4.56
N LYS A 69 -8.60 -2.84 -3.29
CA LYS A 69 -7.27 -2.84 -2.64
C LYS A 69 -6.21 -3.65 -3.42
N HIS A 70 -6.56 -4.82 -3.94
CA HIS A 70 -5.61 -5.70 -4.63
C HIS A 70 -5.12 -5.13 -5.97
N TYR A 71 -5.91 -4.30 -6.66
CA TYR A 71 -5.47 -3.61 -7.87
C TYR A 71 -4.41 -2.55 -7.56
N LEU A 72 -4.67 -1.73 -6.55
CA LEU A 72 -3.70 -0.74 -6.07
C LEU A 72 -2.44 -1.40 -5.51
N ALA A 73 -2.57 -2.49 -4.77
CA ALA A 73 -1.45 -3.22 -4.21
C ALA A 73 -0.54 -3.82 -5.29
N GLY A 74 -1.13 -4.36 -6.36
CA GLY A 74 -0.40 -4.86 -7.53
C GLY A 74 0.30 -3.74 -8.30
N LEU A 75 -0.37 -2.58 -8.48
CA LEU A 75 0.24 -1.40 -9.08
C LEU A 75 1.46 -0.92 -8.27
N ALA A 76 1.29 -0.74 -6.96
CA ALA A 76 2.36 -0.32 -6.06
C ALA A 76 3.54 -1.30 -6.08
N LEU A 77 3.27 -2.62 -6.15
CA LEU A 77 4.32 -3.63 -6.27
C LEU A 77 5.09 -3.48 -7.58
N CYS A 78 4.39 -3.37 -8.70
CA CYS A 78 5.04 -3.24 -10.01
C CYS A 78 5.88 -1.97 -10.12
N LEU A 79 5.42 -0.86 -9.53
CA LEU A 79 6.18 0.39 -9.45
C LEU A 79 7.44 0.23 -8.61
N GLN A 80 7.33 -0.36 -7.41
CA GLN A 80 8.47 -0.61 -6.53
C GLN A 80 9.52 -1.51 -7.19
N MET A 81 9.09 -2.59 -7.84
CA MET A 81 9.99 -3.53 -8.52
C MET A 81 10.64 -2.94 -9.78
N GLN A 82 10.06 -1.87 -10.34
CA GLN A 82 10.66 -1.10 -11.44
C GLN A 82 11.43 0.15 -10.96
N ALA A 83 11.76 0.23 -9.68
CA ALA A 83 12.46 1.36 -9.07
C ALA A 83 11.75 2.72 -9.23
N ARG A 84 10.43 2.72 -9.50
CA ARG A 84 9.58 3.91 -9.56
C ARG A 84 9.06 4.25 -8.17
N PHE A 85 9.98 4.47 -7.23
CA PHE A 85 9.70 4.52 -5.79
C PHE A 85 8.75 5.66 -5.39
N GLU A 86 8.88 6.85 -5.98
CA GLU A 86 7.99 7.97 -5.67
C GLU A 86 6.52 7.67 -6.02
N GLU A 87 6.31 6.98 -7.15
CA GLU A 87 4.97 6.56 -7.57
C GLU A 87 4.45 5.44 -6.67
N ALA A 88 5.30 4.49 -6.30
CA ALA A 88 4.94 3.44 -5.36
C ALA A 88 4.51 4.03 -4.01
N ILE A 89 5.20 5.05 -3.50
CA ILE A 89 4.83 5.79 -2.29
C ILE A 89 3.44 6.40 -2.45
N ARG A 90 3.15 7.10 -3.56
CA ARG A 90 1.84 7.70 -3.80
C ARG A 90 0.70 6.67 -3.75
N ILE A 91 0.89 5.52 -4.40
CA ILE A 91 -0.13 4.46 -4.41
C ILE A 91 -0.27 3.80 -3.04
N GLN A 92 0.82 3.55 -2.31
CA GLN A 92 0.75 2.99 -0.96
C GLN A 92 0.09 3.95 0.05
N SER A 93 0.41 5.24 -0.04
CA SER A 93 -0.27 6.26 0.77
C SER A 93 -1.76 6.31 0.49
N LEU A 94 -2.17 6.18 -0.79
CA LEU A 94 -3.59 6.05 -1.15
C LEU A 94 -4.22 4.80 -0.52
N ILE A 95 -3.55 3.65 -0.54
CA ILE A 95 -4.03 2.43 0.14
C ILE A 95 -4.21 2.69 1.65
N GLY A 96 -3.27 3.38 2.29
CA GLY A 96 -3.34 3.75 3.70
C GLY A 96 -4.59 4.58 4.04
N VAL A 97 -4.95 5.53 3.17
CA VAL A 97 -6.15 6.37 3.32
C VAL A 97 -7.43 5.58 3.05
N LEU A 98 -7.43 4.75 1.99
CA LEU A 98 -8.62 4.05 1.52
C LEU A 98 -8.90 2.73 2.26
N PHE A 99 -7.95 2.12 2.95
CA PHE A 99 -8.14 0.82 3.61
C PHE A 99 -7.45 0.77 4.97
N PRO A 100 -7.74 1.69 5.91
CA PRO A 100 -7.14 1.64 7.23
C PRO A 100 -7.71 0.50 8.08
N PRO A 101 -6.93 -0.01 9.05
CA PRO A 101 -5.49 0.21 9.21
C PRO A 101 -4.70 -0.49 8.09
N SER A 102 -3.60 0.11 7.67
CA SER A 102 -2.70 -0.51 6.68
C SER A 102 -1.22 -0.31 7.06
N PRO A 103 -0.75 -0.89 8.18
CA PRO A 103 0.67 -0.84 8.55
C PRO A 103 1.57 -1.45 7.46
N GLU A 104 1.08 -2.42 6.69
CA GLU A 104 1.84 -2.98 5.56
C GLU A 104 2.06 -1.95 4.44
N ALA A 105 1.10 -1.06 4.20
CA ALA A 105 1.27 0.02 3.23
C ALA A 105 2.31 1.03 3.72
N THR A 106 2.25 1.41 5.00
CA THR A 106 3.25 2.30 5.63
C THR A 106 4.65 1.68 5.62
N LEU A 107 4.77 0.37 5.86
CA LEU A 107 6.04 -0.35 5.75
C LEU A 107 6.59 -0.29 4.32
N ARG A 108 5.75 -0.49 3.30
CA ARG A 108 6.15 -0.39 1.89
C ARG A 108 6.56 1.04 1.51
N VAL A 109 5.91 2.07 2.08
CA VAL A 109 6.34 3.47 1.95
C VAL A 109 7.75 3.64 2.52
N ALA A 110 8.01 3.13 3.72
CA ALA A 110 9.34 3.21 4.33
C ALA A 110 10.42 2.53 3.50
N GLU A 111 10.15 1.34 2.95
CA GLU A 111 11.09 0.65 2.06
C GLU A 111 11.43 1.48 0.81
N CYS A 112 10.44 2.15 0.23
CA CYS A 112 10.66 3.05 -0.91
C CYS A 112 11.43 4.32 -0.51
N GLN A 113 11.16 4.88 0.66
CA GLN A 113 11.89 6.04 1.20
C GLN A 113 13.36 5.69 1.45
N LEU A 114 13.66 4.51 1.99
CA LEU A 114 15.04 4.01 2.13
C LEU A 114 15.74 3.90 0.77
N ALA A 115 15.05 3.34 -0.24
CA ALA A 115 15.61 3.24 -1.60
C ALA A 115 15.88 4.61 -2.26
N LEU A 116 15.16 5.65 -1.82
CA LEU A 116 15.35 7.05 -2.24
C LEU A 116 16.32 7.82 -1.33
N ALA A 117 16.99 7.18 -0.37
CA ALA A 117 17.84 7.80 0.64
C ALA A 117 17.14 8.89 1.48
N GLN A 118 15.81 8.80 1.62
CA GLN A 118 14.98 9.69 2.45
C GLN A 118 14.95 9.19 3.90
N SER A 119 16.12 9.12 4.53
CA SER A 119 16.34 8.39 5.79
C SER A 119 15.45 8.86 6.94
N ASP A 120 15.22 10.17 7.09
CA ASP A 120 14.40 10.69 8.19
C ASP A 120 12.92 10.31 8.02
N ALA A 121 12.39 10.46 6.81
CA ALA A 121 11.02 10.06 6.48
C ALA A 121 10.82 8.54 6.62
N ALA A 122 11.81 7.75 6.19
CA ALA A 122 11.81 6.30 6.37
C ALA A 122 11.70 5.92 7.84
N ARG A 123 12.52 6.52 8.71
CA ARG A 123 12.50 6.24 10.15
C ARG A 123 11.17 6.59 10.79
N GLU A 124 10.59 7.73 10.44
CA GLU A 124 9.26 8.11 10.93
C GLU A 124 8.20 7.08 10.54
N SER A 125 8.16 6.69 9.26
CA SER A 125 7.25 5.66 8.76
C SER A 125 7.44 4.31 9.45
N LEU A 126 8.69 3.89 9.68
CA LEU A 126 9.00 2.63 10.38
C LEU A 126 8.52 2.66 11.83
N ARG A 127 8.71 3.78 12.55
CA ARG A 127 8.21 3.94 13.93
C ARG A 127 6.70 3.84 14.01
N LEU A 128 5.97 4.39 13.03
CA LEU A 128 4.51 4.24 12.96
C LEU A 128 4.08 2.77 12.83
N VAL A 129 4.79 1.98 12.03
CA VAL A 129 4.50 0.54 11.87
C VAL A 129 4.80 -0.25 13.14
N VAL A 130 5.92 0.07 13.81
CA VAL A 130 6.27 -0.56 15.10
C VAL A 130 5.19 -0.24 16.15
N ALA A 131 4.80 1.03 16.30
CA ALA A 131 3.76 1.43 17.24
C ALA A 131 2.40 0.75 16.94
N ALA A 132 2.06 0.58 15.66
CA ALA A 132 0.85 -0.16 15.28
C ALA A 132 0.91 -1.63 15.70
N ALA A 133 2.06 -2.29 15.57
CA ALA A 133 2.26 -3.68 15.98
C ALA A 133 2.32 -3.88 17.50
N GLU A 134 2.76 -2.87 18.25
CA GLU A 134 2.68 -2.86 19.71
C GLU A 134 1.22 -2.73 20.20
N ALA A 135 0.41 -1.93 19.50
CA ALA A 135 -1.00 -1.76 19.81
C ALA A 135 -1.85 -2.99 19.43
N ASP A 136 -1.48 -3.71 18.36
CA ASP A 136 -2.20 -4.88 17.89
C ASP A 136 -1.25 -5.95 17.32
N SER A 137 -1.24 -7.11 17.97
CA SER A 137 -0.44 -8.28 17.58
C SER A 137 -0.75 -8.81 16.18
N ALA A 138 -1.89 -8.45 15.59
CA ALA A 138 -2.20 -8.77 14.20
C ALA A 138 -1.14 -8.22 13.22
N TYR A 139 -0.44 -7.14 13.58
CA TYR A 139 0.62 -6.55 12.76
C TYR A 139 2.03 -6.96 13.17
N ALA A 140 2.19 -7.99 14.01
CA ALA A 140 3.49 -8.41 14.55
C ALA A 140 4.54 -8.67 13.45
N GLN A 141 4.16 -9.26 12.31
CA GLN A 141 5.08 -9.50 11.21
C GLN A 141 5.58 -8.20 10.57
N ALA A 142 4.68 -7.25 10.30
CA ALA A 142 5.03 -5.94 9.76
C ALA A 142 5.90 -5.15 10.76
N GLY A 143 5.54 -5.19 12.05
CA GLY A 143 6.28 -4.57 13.14
C GLY A 143 7.71 -5.12 13.28
N ALA A 144 7.88 -6.44 13.26
CA ALA A 144 9.21 -7.06 13.36
C ALA A 144 10.13 -6.65 12.21
N ARG A 145 9.59 -6.60 10.97
CA ARG A 145 10.32 -6.11 9.80
C ARG A 145 10.65 -4.62 9.93
N ALA A 146 9.69 -3.80 10.36
CA ALA A 146 9.90 -2.37 10.55
C ALA A 146 10.98 -2.08 11.61
N ALA A 147 10.95 -2.77 12.74
CA ALA A 147 11.94 -2.66 13.80
C ALA A 147 13.35 -3.05 13.31
N SER A 148 13.46 -4.12 12.52
CA SER A 148 14.73 -4.55 11.92
C SER A 148 15.31 -3.49 10.98
N LEU A 149 14.48 -2.94 10.09
CA LEU A 149 14.89 -1.88 9.17
C LEU A 149 15.26 -0.58 9.91
N LEU A 150 14.52 -0.23 10.97
CA LEU A 150 14.77 0.96 11.76
C LEU A 150 16.13 0.87 12.47
N ALA A 151 16.43 -0.27 13.08
CA ALA A 151 17.71 -0.51 13.74
C ALA A 151 18.91 -0.45 12.77
N LEU A 152 18.72 -0.86 11.50
CA LEU A 152 19.75 -0.72 10.46
C LEU A 152 19.92 0.75 10.06
N ALA A 153 18.82 1.45 9.78
CA ALA A 153 18.84 2.85 9.37
C ALA A 153 19.45 3.77 10.45
N GLU A 154 19.29 3.45 11.74
CA GLU A 154 19.89 4.22 12.84
C GLU A 154 21.39 3.99 13.01
N LYS A 155 21.91 2.83 12.61
CA LYS A 155 23.35 2.53 12.64
C LYS A 155 24.14 3.29 11.57
N GLU A 156 23.56 3.48 10.38
CA GLU A 156 24.22 4.17 9.27
C GLU A 156 24.48 5.67 9.51
N VAL A 157 23.83 6.29 10.51
CA VAL A 157 24.02 7.71 10.86
C VAL A 157 25.07 7.93 11.94
N ARG A 158 25.68 6.87 12.49
CA ARG A 158 26.78 7.02 13.45
C ARG A 158 28.12 7.10 12.69
N PRO A 159 28.75 8.28 12.54
CA PRO A 159 30.12 8.39 12.03
C PRO A 159 31.15 7.78 12.99
#